data_AF-A0A7H4N3Y3-F1
#
_entry.id   AF-A0A7H4N3Y3-F1
#
_cell.length_a   1.000
_cell.length_b   1.000
_cell.length_c   1.000
_cell.angle_alpha   90.00
_cell.angle_beta   90.00
_cell.angle_gamma   90.00
#
_symmetry.space_group_name_H-M   'P 1'
#
loop_
_entity.id
_entity.type
_entity.pdbx_description
1 polymer ?
#
loop_
_entity_poly.entity_id
_entity_poly.type
_entity_poly.pdbx_seq_one_letter_code
_entity_poly.pdbx_strand_id
1 'polypeptide(L)'
;MAYHNKINGKMLLAIALFGAIGSAQAAVKTKQEGILTIGSDLTWAPYDYLANGEAAGFDADLMKRVADSLGLKTKTEDTRFANLILGLTGHHFDVIASALYITPERAKQINYIPYLKTGGSLMTVKGSDFRPQTQKICAARRWHR
;
A
#
# COMPACT_ATOMS: atom_id res chain seq x y z
N MET A 1 25.60 70.23 1.69
CA MET A 1 25.96 69.20 2.69
C MET A 1 25.76 67.84 2.05
N ALA A 2 26.85 67.19 1.63
CA ALA A 2 26.82 65.83 1.07
C ALA A 2 27.82 64.99 1.87
N TYR A 3 27.32 63.99 2.59
CA TYR A 3 28.12 63.09 3.42
C TYR A 3 28.39 61.82 2.62
N HIS A 4 29.58 61.72 2.01
CA HIS A 4 30.06 60.49 1.39
C HIS A 4 30.63 59.58 2.48
N ASN A 5 29.93 58.48 2.80
CA ASN A 5 30.45 57.46 3.71
C ASN A 5 31.12 56.33 2.90
N LYS A 6 32.42 56.13 3.15
CA LYS A 6 33.32 55.23 2.43
C LYS A 6 33.18 53.82 3.02
N ILE A 7 32.64 52.88 2.26
CA ILE A 7 32.49 51.48 2.69
C ILE A 7 33.86 50.79 2.56
N ASN A 8 34.49 50.45 3.69
CA ASN A 8 35.80 49.79 3.75
C ASN A 8 35.66 48.26 3.58
N GLY A 9 36.45 47.70 2.66
CA GLY A 9 36.40 46.32 2.16
C GLY A 9 36.89 45.22 3.11
N LYS A 10 36.22 45.02 4.26
CA LYS A 10 36.48 43.86 5.16
C LYS A 10 35.26 42.98 5.46
N MET A 11 34.17 43.11 4.69
CA MET A 11 32.90 42.45 5.00
C MET A 11 32.35 41.64 3.82
N LEU A 12 33.12 40.67 3.33
CA LEU A 12 32.71 39.84 2.18
C LEU A 12 32.99 38.33 2.31
N LEU A 13 33.33 37.82 3.50
CA LEU A 13 33.71 36.40 3.63
C LEU A 13 33.07 35.71 4.86
N ALA A 14 31.74 35.62 4.92
CA ALA A 14 31.06 34.72 5.87
C ALA A 14 29.60 34.38 5.49
N ILE A 15 29.23 34.37 4.21
CA ILE A 15 27.92 33.86 3.74
C ILE A 15 28.18 32.65 2.84
N ALA A 16 28.58 31.52 3.44
CA ALA A 16 28.73 30.25 2.73
C ALA A 16 28.44 29.04 3.65
N LEU A 17 27.51 29.18 4.60
CA LEU A 17 27.04 28.07 5.44
C LEU A 17 25.52 27.80 5.30
N PHE A 18 24.86 28.42 4.33
CA PHE A 18 23.43 28.25 4.07
C PHE A 18 23.16 27.50 2.77
N GLY A 19 23.83 26.36 2.59
CA GLY A 19 23.86 25.67 1.30
C GLY A 19 24.00 24.16 1.39
N ALA A 20 23.17 23.50 2.19
CA ALA A 20 22.71 22.12 1.99
C ALA A 20 21.77 21.70 3.13
N ILE A 21 20.57 22.25 3.19
CA ILE A 21 19.46 21.48 3.75
C ILE A 21 19.06 20.51 2.63
N GLY A 22 19.88 19.47 2.44
CA GLY A 22 19.44 18.31 1.68
C GLY A 22 18.19 17.81 2.37
N SER A 23 17.08 17.74 1.64
CA SER A 23 15.86 17.12 2.11
C SER A 23 16.21 15.69 2.50
N ALA A 24 16.48 15.45 3.78
CA ALA A 24 16.62 14.12 4.32
C ALA A 24 15.22 13.50 4.23
N GLN A 25 14.92 12.86 3.10
CA GLN A 25 13.76 12.00 2.99
C GLN A 25 13.93 10.97 4.11
N ALA A 26 13.07 11.02 5.12
CA ALA A 26 13.16 10.10 6.24
C ALA A 26 13.15 8.67 5.68
N ALA A 27 14.21 7.92 5.93
CA ALA A 27 14.31 6.55 5.45
C ALA A 27 13.13 5.75 5.99
N VAL A 28 12.41 5.07 5.11
CA VAL A 28 11.29 4.21 5.51
C VAL A 28 11.87 3.06 6.31
N LYS A 29 11.47 2.97 7.58
CA LYS A 29 11.87 1.85 8.44
C LYS A 29 11.08 0.61 8.05
N THR A 30 11.78 -0.40 7.57
CA THR A 30 11.23 -1.73 7.24
C THR A 30 11.87 -2.81 8.12
N LYS A 31 11.23 -3.97 8.20
CA LYS A 31 11.73 -5.17 8.88
C LYS A 31 13.09 -5.61 8.33
N GLN A 32 13.23 -5.54 7.01
CA GLN A 32 14.48 -5.79 6.30
C GLN A 32 14.86 -4.53 5.53
N GLU A 33 16.02 -3.95 5.82
CA GLU A 33 16.46 -2.70 5.22
C GLU A 33 16.41 -2.75 3.68
N GLY A 34 15.80 -1.72 3.08
CA GLY A 34 15.63 -1.63 1.62
C GLY A 34 14.58 -2.56 1.02
N ILE A 35 13.87 -3.36 1.83
CA ILE A 35 12.82 -4.29 1.38
C ILE A 35 11.51 -4.04 2.12
N LEU A 36 10.44 -3.82 1.37
CA LEU A 36 9.07 -3.87 1.84
C LEU A 36 8.58 -5.32 1.81
N THR A 37 8.47 -5.94 2.99
CA THR A 37 7.93 -7.31 3.11
C THR A 37 6.41 -7.28 3.18
N ILE A 38 5.75 -8.09 2.35
CA ILE A 38 4.29 -8.05 2.14
C ILE A 38 3.71 -9.42 2.48
N GLY A 39 2.81 -9.47 3.46
CA GLY A 39 2.01 -10.66 3.72
C GLY A 39 0.83 -10.71 2.75
N SER A 40 0.71 -11.80 2.00
CA SER A 40 -0.41 -12.02 1.07
C SER A 40 -0.82 -13.49 1.01
N ASP A 41 -2.10 -13.75 0.69
CA ASP A 41 -2.59 -15.08 0.35
C ASP A 41 -2.58 -15.28 -1.17
N LEU A 42 -1.55 -15.97 -1.67
CA LEU A 42 -1.32 -16.12 -3.11
C LEU A 42 -2.20 -17.21 -3.77
N THR A 43 -3.42 -17.41 -3.26
CA THR A 43 -4.40 -18.33 -3.85
C THR A 43 -5.67 -17.66 -4.34
N TRP A 44 -5.71 -16.32 -4.36
CA TRP A 44 -6.90 -15.54 -4.64
C TRP A 44 -6.74 -14.64 -5.88
N ALA A 45 -6.67 -15.27 -7.06
CA ALA A 45 -6.76 -14.58 -8.34
C ALA A 45 -8.12 -13.88 -8.56
N PRO A 46 -8.18 -12.62 -9.01
CA PRO A 46 -7.10 -11.89 -9.68
C PRO A 46 -6.29 -10.96 -8.78
N TYR A 47 -6.52 -10.97 -7.46
CA TYR A 47 -5.87 -10.06 -6.53
C TYR A 47 -4.44 -10.49 -6.23
N ASP A 48 -4.28 -11.75 -5.82
CA ASP A 48 -3.02 -12.31 -5.36
C ASP A 48 -2.92 -13.78 -5.74
N TYR A 49 -1.96 -14.13 -6.57
CA TYR A 49 -1.75 -15.51 -6.98
C TYR A 49 -0.30 -15.78 -7.34
N LEU A 50 0.10 -17.05 -7.33
CA LEU A 50 1.38 -17.46 -7.87
C LEU A 50 1.29 -17.62 -9.40
N ALA A 51 2.16 -16.92 -10.12
CA ALA A 51 2.41 -17.11 -11.54
C ALA A 51 3.91 -17.39 -11.74
N ASN A 52 4.25 -18.55 -12.31
CA ASN A 52 5.64 -18.95 -12.54
C ASN A 52 6.53 -18.92 -11.28
N GLY A 53 5.95 -19.16 -10.10
CA GLY A 53 6.67 -19.13 -8.81
C GLY A 53 6.82 -17.74 -8.20
N GLU A 54 6.29 -16.70 -8.84
CA GLU A 54 6.31 -15.32 -8.34
C GLU A 54 4.90 -14.84 -7.98
N ALA A 55 4.80 -13.92 -7.00
CA ALA A 55 3.55 -13.28 -6.67
C ALA A 55 3.09 -12.37 -7.81
N ALA A 56 1.84 -12.53 -8.24
CA ALA A 56 1.22 -11.82 -9.34
C ALA A 56 -0.23 -11.42 -8.96
N GLY A 57 -0.78 -10.50 -9.75
CA GLY A 57 -2.12 -9.96 -9.55
C GLY A 57 -2.13 -8.50 -9.14
N PHE A 58 -3.33 -7.99 -8.88
CA PHE A 58 -3.54 -6.57 -8.61
C PHE A 58 -2.75 -6.08 -7.39
N ASP A 59 -2.77 -6.82 -6.28
CA ASP A 59 -2.12 -6.38 -5.03
C ASP A 59 -0.58 -6.46 -5.15
N ALA A 60 -0.05 -7.47 -5.84
CA ALA A 60 1.38 -7.57 -6.17
C ALA A 60 1.86 -6.36 -7.02
N ASP A 61 1.12 -6.02 -8.07
CA ASP A 61 1.45 -4.88 -8.95
C ASP A 61 1.32 -3.53 -8.23
N LEU A 62 0.29 -3.39 -7.38
CA LEU A 62 0.11 -2.20 -6.55
C LEU A 62 1.27 -2.02 -5.59
N MET A 63 1.64 -3.07 -4.86
CA MET A 63 2.71 -3.00 -3.87
C MET A 63 4.08 -2.76 -4.49
N LYS A 64 4.33 -3.28 -5.70
CA LYS A 64 5.53 -2.96 -6.46
C LYS A 64 5.64 -1.45 -6.73
N ARG A 65 4.57 -0.81 -7.20
CA ARG A 65 4.55 0.65 -7.46
C ARG A 65 4.71 1.47 -6.19
N VAL A 66 4.12 1.02 -5.08
CA VAL A 66 4.30 1.65 -3.77
C VAL A 66 5.77 1.55 -3.34
N ALA A 67 6.37 0.37 -3.41
CA ALA A 67 7.77 0.17 -3.04
C ALA A 67 8.73 1.00 -3.92
N ASP A 68 8.50 1.04 -5.24
CA ASP A 68 9.26 1.88 -6.18
C ASP A 68 9.22 3.37 -5.79
N SER A 69 8.05 3.87 -5.38
CA SER A 69 7.87 5.25 -4.92
C SER A 69 8.59 5.55 -3.60
N LEU A 70 8.85 4.51 -2.80
CA LEU A 70 9.59 4.58 -1.54
C LEU A 70 11.09 4.26 -1.70
N GLY A 71 11.55 3.91 -2.91
CA GLY A 71 12.92 3.46 -3.15
C GLY A 71 13.24 2.09 -2.52
N LEU A 72 12.23 1.24 -2.35
CA LEU A 72 12.34 -0.08 -1.74
C LEU A 72 12.13 -1.20 -2.78
N LYS A 73 12.68 -2.38 -2.52
CA LYS A 73 12.31 -3.62 -3.23
C LYS A 73 11.12 -4.28 -2.54
N THR A 74 10.38 -5.13 -3.25
CA THR A 74 9.32 -5.95 -2.64
C THR A 74 9.80 -7.36 -2.34
N LYS A 75 9.25 -7.95 -1.28
CA LYS A 75 9.29 -9.40 -1.05
C LYS A 75 7.93 -9.84 -0.51
N THR A 76 7.25 -10.71 -1.25
CA THR A 76 5.96 -11.24 -0.82
C THR A 76 6.16 -12.54 -0.06
N GLU A 77 5.61 -12.60 1.15
CA GLU A 77 5.55 -13.78 2.00
C GLU A 77 4.15 -14.39 1.87
N ASP A 78 4.09 -15.59 1.27
CA ASP A 78 2.83 -16.31 1.12
C ASP A 78 2.36 -16.84 2.48
N THR A 79 1.14 -16.46 2.87
CA THR A 79 0.48 -16.92 4.10
C THR A 79 -1.01 -17.12 3.83
N ARG A 80 -1.75 -17.56 4.84
CA ARG A 80 -3.20 -17.78 4.70
C ARG A 80 -3.96 -16.57 5.21
N PHE A 81 -5.08 -16.24 4.56
CA PHE A 81 -5.90 -15.06 4.90
C PHE A 81 -6.22 -14.93 6.39
N ALA A 82 -6.51 -16.04 7.07
CA ALA A 82 -6.80 -16.09 8.51
C ALA A 82 -5.61 -15.66 9.39
N ASN A 83 -4.38 -15.84 8.91
CA ASN A 83 -3.14 -15.59 9.63
C ASN A 83 -2.51 -14.23 9.30
N LEU A 84 -3.07 -13.45 8.36
CA LEU A 84 -2.47 -12.20 7.90
C LEU A 84 -2.28 -11.19 9.04
N ILE A 85 -3.31 -10.96 9.85
CA ILE A 85 -3.24 -9.99 10.95
C ILE A 85 -2.27 -10.47 12.02
N LEU A 86 -2.33 -11.75 12.38
CA LEU A 86 -1.39 -12.34 13.33
C LEU A 86 0.05 -12.19 12.83
N GLY A 87 0.28 -12.47 11.55
CA GLY A 87 1.57 -12.31 10.88
C GLY A 87 2.10 -10.88 10.96
N LEU A 88 1.25 -9.88 10.70
CA LEU A 88 1.60 -8.47 10.80
C LEU A 88 1.96 -8.09 12.24
N THR A 89 1.10 -8.44 13.20
CA THR A 89 1.34 -8.12 14.63
C THR A 89 2.54 -8.84 15.22
N GLY A 90 2.89 -10.01 14.66
CA GLY A 90 4.10 -10.77 15.00
C GLY A 90 5.36 -10.30 14.28
N HIS A 91 5.30 -9.20 13.51
CA HIS A 91 6.41 -8.66 12.74
C HIS A 91 7.01 -9.64 11.72
N HIS A 92 6.20 -10.52 11.14
CA HIS A 92 6.65 -11.42 10.06
C HIS A 92 6.82 -10.68 8.73
N PHE A 93 6.04 -9.62 8.50
CA PHE A 93 6.11 -8.73 7.35
C PHE A 93 5.69 -7.30 7.74
N ASP A 94 5.99 -6.32 6.88
CA ASP A 94 5.77 -4.89 7.13
C ASP A 94 4.31 -4.47 6.88
N VAL A 95 3.67 -5.06 5.87
CA VAL A 95 2.32 -4.70 5.42
C VAL A 95 1.54 -5.92 4.95
N ILE A 96 0.20 -5.81 4.93
CA ILE A 96 -0.70 -6.78 4.32
C ILE A 96 -1.23 -6.18 3.02
N ALA A 97 -1.15 -6.93 1.92
CA ALA A 97 -1.86 -6.66 0.68
C ALA A 97 -2.48 -7.98 0.20
N SER A 98 -3.78 -8.15 0.48
CA SER A 98 -4.53 -9.35 0.09
C SER A 98 -6.04 -9.11 0.13
N ALA A 99 -6.47 -7.97 -0.42
CA ALA A 99 -7.85 -7.47 -0.40
C ALA A 99 -8.54 -7.60 0.98
N LEU A 100 -7.81 -7.33 2.05
CA LEU A 100 -8.26 -7.58 3.42
C LEU A 100 -9.47 -6.70 3.77
N TYR A 101 -10.62 -7.33 4.03
CA TYR A 101 -11.81 -6.61 4.47
C TYR A 101 -11.57 -5.82 5.77
N ILE A 102 -11.94 -4.55 5.72
CA ILE A 102 -11.95 -3.65 6.88
C ILE A 102 -13.17 -3.97 7.73
N THR A 103 -12.94 -4.42 8.97
CA THR A 103 -13.99 -4.60 9.98
C THR A 103 -13.61 -3.88 11.27
N PRO A 104 -14.58 -3.48 12.12
CA PRO A 104 -14.29 -2.82 13.39
C PRO A 104 -13.36 -3.63 14.30
N GLU A 105 -13.48 -4.96 14.29
CA GLU A 105 -12.68 -5.87 15.11
C GLU A 105 -11.21 -5.83 14.68
N ARG A 106 -10.96 -5.86 13.37
CA ARG A 106 -9.60 -5.82 12.82
C ARG A 106 -8.97 -4.43 12.90
N ALA A 107 -9.79 -3.37 12.77
CA ALA A 107 -9.34 -1.99 12.91
C ALA A 107 -8.87 -1.64 14.32
N LYS A 108 -9.22 -2.45 15.34
CA LYS A 108 -8.65 -2.35 16.69
C LYS A 108 -7.23 -2.91 16.78
N GLN A 109 -6.80 -3.74 15.83
CA GLN A 109 -5.53 -4.45 15.86
C GLN A 109 -4.48 -3.84 14.93
N ILE A 110 -4.91 -3.32 13.78
CA ILE A 110 -4.02 -2.82 12.72
C ILE A 110 -4.58 -1.57 12.07
N ASN A 111 -3.70 -0.76 11.46
CA ASN A 111 -4.10 0.39 10.64
C ASN A 111 -4.40 -0.04 9.19
N TYR A 112 -5.24 0.74 8.51
CA TYR A 112 -5.68 0.49 7.14
C TYR A 112 -5.45 1.68 6.24
N ILE A 113 -5.13 1.39 4.98
CA ILE A 113 -5.23 2.31 3.85
C ILE A 113 -6.25 1.69 2.89
N PRO A 114 -7.48 2.21 2.78
CA PRO A 114 -8.47 1.66 1.87
C PRO A 114 -8.12 1.99 0.41
N TYR A 115 -7.91 0.96 -0.42
CA TYR A 115 -7.56 1.13 -1.84
C TYR A 115 -8.51 0.41 -2.81
N LEU A 116 -9.39 -0.46 -2.31
CA LEU A 116 -10.33 -1.23 -3.13
C LEU A 116 -11.73 -1.23 -2.50
N LYS A 117 -12.77 -1.07 -3.34
CA LYS A 117 -14.17 -1.25 -2.94
C LYS A 117 -14.77 -2.43 -3.67
N THR A 118 -14.94 -3.54 -2.96
CA THR A 118 -15.55 -4.76 -3.48
C THR A 118 -17.01 -4.90 -3.03
N GLY A 119 -17.80 -5.68 -3.76
CA GLY A 119 -19.16 -6.04 -3.36
C GLY A 119 -19.44 -7.52 -3.58
N GLY A 120 -20.30 -8.09 -2.73
CA GLY A 120 -20.82 -9.43 -2.94
C GLY A 120 -21.76 -9.48 -4.14
N SER A 121 -21.70 -10.59 -4.86
CA SER A 121 -22.63 -10.94 -5.94
C SER A 121 -23.02 -12.40 -5.77
N LEU A 122 -24.26 -12.73 -6.12
CA LEU A 122 -24.68 -14.12 -6.17
C LEU A 122 -24.62 -14.61 -7.61
N MET A 123 -23.97 -15.75 -7.82
CA MET A 123 -23.92 -16.42 -9.11
C MET A 123 -24.80 -17.66 -9.05
N THR A 124 -25.60 -17.88 -10.09
CA THR A 124 -26.44 -19.06 -10.24
C THR A 124 -26.10 -19.78 -11.53
N VAL A 125 -26.41 -21.08 -11.57
CA VAL A 125 -26.32 -21.85 -12.82
C VAL A 125 -27.30 -21.26 -13.83
N LYS A 126 -26.85 -21.12 -15.07
CA LYS A 126 -27.70 -20.67 -16.17
C LYS A 126 -28.95 -21.56 -16.26
N GLY A 127 -30.13 -20.95 -16.14
CA GLY A 127 -31.42 -21.66 -16.20
C GLY A 127 -31.97 -22.13 -14.84
N SER A 128 -31.31 -21.82 -13.72
CA SER A 128 -31.88 -22.12 -12.40
C SER A 128 -33.08 -21.24 -12.09
N ASP A 129 -34.11 -21.79 -11.43
CA ASP A 129 -35.24 -21.03 -10.89
C ASP A 129 -34.93 -20.23 -9.61
N PHE A 130 -33.65 -20.23 -9.20
CA PHE A 130 -33.22 -19.51 -8.01
C PHE A 130 -33.43 -18.00 -8.14
N ARG A 131 -34.16 -17.42 -7.19
CA ARG A 131 -34.46 -15.98 -7.11
C ARG A 131 -33.94 -15.41 -5.79
N PRO A 132 -32.85 -14.62 -5.79
CA PRO A 132 -32.35 -14.01 -4.56
C PRO A 132 -33.36 -13.00 -4.00
N GLN A 133 -33.71 -13.14 -2.72
CA GLN A 133 -34.71 -12.29 -2.06
C GLN A 133 -34.13 -11.02 -1.40
N THR A 134 -32.82 -10.80 -1.42
CA THR A 134 -32.16 -9.72 -0.66
C THR A 134 -31.59 -8.60 -1.54
N GLN A 135 -32.01 -7.37 -1.24
CA GLN A 135 -31.72 -6.12 -1.96
C GLN A 135 -30.30 -5.52 -1.75
N LYS A 136 -29.39 -6.18 -1.03
CA LYS A 136 -28.07 -5.61 -0.67
C LYS A 136 -26.89 -6.39 -1.25
N ILE A 137 -26.93 -6.67 -2.54
CA ILE A 137 -25.76 -7.15 -3.29
C ILE A 137 -25.43 -6.12 -4.37
N CYS A 138 -24.15 -5.78 -4.53
CA CYS A 138 -23.71 -4.75 -5.49
C CYS A 138 -24.11 -5.08 -6.93
N ALA A 139 -24.36 -6.35 -7.23
CA ALA A 139 -24.80 -6.85 -8.53
C ALA A 139 -26.32 -6.93 -8.73
N ALA A 140 -27.15 -6.27 -7.91
CA ALA A 140 -28.58 -6.14 -8.21
C ALA A 140 -28.89 -5.29 -9.46
N ARG A 141 -27.87 -4.83 -10.20
CA ARG A 141 -28.03 -4.41 -11.60
C ARG A 141 -28.04 -5.64 -12.49
N ARG A 142 -29.24 -6.02 -12.91
CA ARG A 142 -29.51 -6.99 -13.96
C ARG A 142 -28.63 -6.67 -15.17
N TRP A 143 -27.60 -7.49 -15.41
CA TRP A 143 -26.81 -7.44 -16.64
C TRP A 143 -27.71 -7.84 -17.80
N HIS A 144 -28.42 -6.87 -18.37
CA HIS A 144 -28.91 -6.94 -19.73
C HIS A 144 -27.84 -6.33 -20.64
N ARG A 145 -27.55 -7.07 -21.71
CA ARG A 145 -26.74 -6.72 -22.89
C ARG A 145 -26.45 -5.24 -23.08
#